data_AF-A0A496P2R5-F1
#
_entry.id   AF-A0A496P2R5-F1
#
_cell.length_a   1.000
_cell.length_b   1.000
_cell.length_c   1.000
_cell.angle_alpha   90.00
_cell.angle_beta   90.00
_cell.angle_gamma   90.00
#
_symmetry.space_group_name_H-M   'P 1'
#
loop_
_entity.id
_entity.type
_entity.pdbx_description
1 polymer ?
#
loop_
_entity_poly.entity_id
_entity_poly.type
_entity_poly.pdbx_seq_one_letter_code
_entity_poly.pdbx_strand_id
1 'polypeptide(L)'
;TLVAGGEVLSEKLLSFMFKNENTGGRENAQTYSAFTQQDWVINPAVTLVTGARMDYHSIFKQYFTFRLSGMYRFDETMTIRAGYSGGFRSPTLKELYTNWFHPWGGGFQLMGNKNLRPETSDNFNISIDFNFKKLNLTFITQYSKIKDKINLRGNIGDTLRHVNFHGNTDVLSSEVSAIYKLNKNFHFKGSYSYYDIGKRRSENRPHTLTFKAEYIPSAKYYIPSIIISGKYLSQTKIYDDDSSSFVSYAPYSIWRLQLASKLPLGFTLTGGINNIFGYTADKVGFYSSVDIGRTFYLGLKWNFNKKVQDTDYN
;
A
#
# COMPACT_ATOMS: atom_id res chain seq x y z
N THR A 1 16.15 20.87 12.43
CA THR A 1 15.98 21.53 11.13
C THR A 1 14.55 22.03 11.02
N LEU A 2 14.32 23.28 10.60
CA LEU A 2 12.99 23.81 10.32
C LEU A 2 12.73 23.76 8.81
N VAL A 3 11.56 23.27 8.41
CA VAL A 3 11.07 23.32 7.04
C VAL A 3 9.69 23.95 7.07
N ALA A 4 9.47 24.99 6.28
CA ALA A 4 8.16 25.60 6.09
C ALA A 4 7.92 25.81 4.60
N GLY A 5 6.65 25.75 4.18
CA GLY A 5 6.30 25.89 2.77
C GLY A 5 4.82 26.11 2.55
N GLY A 6 4.49 26.46 1.31
CA GLY A 6 3.12 26.55 0.81
C GLY A 6 2.94 25.66 -0.41
N GLU A 7 1.72 25.21 -0.64
CA GLU A 7 1.34 24.34 -1.75
C GLU A 7 0.01 24.81 -2.35
N VAL A 8 -0.12 24.70 -3.68
CA VAL A 8 -1.39 24.94 -4.37
C VAL A 8 -1.67 23.76 -5.28
N LEU A 9 -2.78 23.08 -5.03
CA LEU A 9 -3.29 21.99 -5.86
C LEU A 9 -4.54 22.46 -6.59
N SER A 10 -4.54 22.39 -7.92
CA SER A 10 -5.73 22.68 -8.74
C SER A 10 -6.15 21.41 -9.50
N GLU A 11 -7.32 20.89 -9.17
CA GLU A 11 -7.92 19.73 -9.82
C GLU A 11 -8.99 20.19 -10.80
N LYS A 12 -8.93 19.68 -12.04
CA LYS A 12 -9.94 19.91 -13.08
C LYS A 12 -10.22 18.58 -13.76
N LEU A 13 -11.49 18.18 -13.83
CA LEU A 13 -11.90 16.92 -14.42
C LEU A 13 -13.05 17.13 -15.40
N LEU A 14 -12.82 16.72 -16.65
CA LEU A 14 -13.86 16.57 -17.66
C LEU A 14 -14.26 15.09 -17.70
N SER A 15 -15.55 14.80 -17.61
CA SER A 15 -16.05 13.43 -17.64
C SER A 15 -17.42 13.34 -18.28
N PHE A 16 -17.62 12.39 -19.19
CA PHE A 16 -18.93 12.05 -19.75
C PHE A 16 -19.90 11.52 -18.67
N MET A 17 -19.38 11.09 -17.52
CA MET A 17 -20.17 10.63 -16.38
C MET A 17 -20.77 11.78 -15.56
N PHE A 18 -20.47 13.04 -15.89
CA PHE A 18 -21.03 14.20 -15.20
C PHE A 18 -22.25 14.72 -15.96
N LYS A 19 -23.45 14.58 -15.39
CA LYS A 19 -24.66 15.26 -15.90
C LYS A 19 -24.69 16.68 -15.35
N ASN A 20 -23.90 17.56 -15.96
CA ASN A 20 -23.97 18.99 -15.72
C ASN A 20 -23.88 19.73 -17.06
N GLU A 21 -25.05 20.09 -17.61
CA GLU A 21 -25.16 20.78 -18.91
C GLU A 21 -24.51 22.17 -18.87
N ASN A 22 -24.54 22.84 -17.70
CA ASN A 22 -23.96 24.17 -17.52
C ASN A 22 -22.43 24.18 -17.57
N THR A 23 -21.77 23.09 -17.20
CA THR A 23 -20.30 23.00 -17.18
C THR A 23 -19.73 22.15 -18.33
N GLY A 24 -20.59 21.59 -19.19
CA GLY A 24 -20.19 20.64 -20.22
C GLY A 24 -19.50 19.40 -19.63
N GLY A 25 -19.94 18.95 -18.45
CA GLY A 25 -19.33 17.84 -17.72
C GLY A 25 -17.94 18.14 -17.15
N ARG A 26 -17.61 19.41 -16.87
CA ARG A 26 -16.36 19.83 -16.22
C ARG A 26 -16.60 20.20 -14.77
N GLU A 27 -15.75 19.71 -13.88
CA GLU A 27 -15.76 20.09 -12.47
C GLU A 27 -14.35 20.42 -12.01
N ASN A 28 -14.22 21.27 -11.00
CA ASN A 28 -12.92 21.69 -10.48
C ASN A 28 -12.92 21.93 -8.97
N ALA A 29 -11.75 21.80 -8.37
CA ALA A 29 -11.49 22.12 -6.97
C ALA A 29 -10.06 22.67 -6.84
N GLN A 30 -9.82 23.47 -5.80
CA GLN A 30 -8.50 24.00 -5.48
C GLN A 30 -8.24 23.81 -4.00
N THR A 31 -7.02 23.44 -3.64
CA THR A 31 -6.55 23.39 -2.26
C THR A 31 -5.32 24.26 -2.13
N TYR A 32 -5.36 25.18 -1.17
CA TYR A 32 -4.23 26.03 -0.79
C TYR A 32 -3.76 25.59 0.57
N SER A 33 -2.46 25.34 0.72
CA SER A 33 -1.92 24.75 1.93
C SER A 33 -0.72 25.53 2.42
N ALA A 34 -0.59 25.63 3.73
CA ALA A 34 0.60 26.11 4.40
C ALA A 34 1.03 25.06 5.42
N PHE A 35 2.32 24.78 5.51
CA PHE A 35 2.83 23.77 6.43
C PHE A 35 4.16 24.18 7.06
N THR A 36 4.42 23.62 8.22
CA THR A 36 5.71 23.69 8.92
C THR A 36 6.05 22.33 9.53
N GLN A 37 7.32 21.97 9.52
CA GLN A 37 7.86 20.80 10.19
C GLN A 37 9.18 21.18 10.86
N GLN A 38 9.35 20.74 12.10
CA GLN A 38 10.55 20.92 12.88
C GLN A 38 11.08 19.56 13.32
N ASP A 39 12.34 19.31 12.99
CA ASP A 39 13.12 18.17 13.45
C ASP A 39 13.97 18.60 14.66
N TRP A 40 13.69 18.02 15.81
CA TRP A 40 14.35 18.25 17.09
C TRP A 40 15.29 17.08 17.40
N VAL A 41 16.59 17.34 17.39
CA VAL A 41 17.58 16.40 17.94
C VAL A 41 17.77 16.75 19.40
N ILE A 42 17.07 16.06 20.30
CA ILE A 42 17.12 16.35 21.74
C ILE A 42 18.47 15.90 22.29
N ASN A 43 18.92 14.72 21.88
CA ASN A 43 20.26 14.18 22.13
C ASN A 43 20.58 13.11 21.06
N PRO A 44 21.77 12.47 21.06
CA PRO A 44 22.11 11.47 20.05
C PRO A 44 21.13 10.29 19.95
N ALA A 45 20.48 9.91 21.05
CA ALA A 45 19.54 8.80 21.13
C ALA A 45 18.10 9.19 20.78
N VAL A 46 17.70 10.45 21.00
CA VAL A 46 16.31 10.90 20.92
C VAL A 46 16.13 11.97 19.86
N THR A 47 15.26 11.69 18.90
CA THR A 47 14.81 12.66 17.89
C THR A 47 13.30 12.77 17.94
N LEU A 48 12.80 14.00 17.84
CA LEU A 48 11.38 14.30 17.76
C LEU A 48 11.12 15.10 16.48
N VAL A 49 10.03 14.81 15.79
CA VAL A 49 9.56 15.53 14.62
C VAL A 49 8.15 16.02 14.89
N THR A 50 7.95 17.33 14.81
CA THR A 50 6.64 17.97 14.95
C THR A 50 6.29 18.65 13.64
N GLY A 51 5.07 18.50 13.16
CA GLY A 51 4.61 19.18 11.95
C GLY A 51 3.16 19.61 12.07
N ALA A 52 2.83 20.72 11.44
CA ALA A 52 1.48 21.23 11.35
C ALA A 52 1.21 21.66 9.91
N ARG A 53 0.00 21.41 9.42
CA ARG A 53 -0.46 21.81 8.10
C ARG A 53 -1.88 22.34 8.18
N MET A 54 -2.12 23.44 7.48
CA MET A 54 -3.41 24.05 7.29
C MET A 54 -3.77 24.01 5.82
N ASP A 55 -4.89 23.39 5.49
CA ASP A 55 -5.43 23.26 4.14
C ASP A 55 -6.71 24.08 4.01
N TYR A 56 -6.81 24.92 2.98
CA TYR A 56 -8.04 25.57 2.55
C TYR A 56 -8.48 24.99 1.21
N HIS A 57 -9.49 24.11 1.25
CA HIS A 57 -10.12 23.54 0.08
C HIS A 57 -11.27 24.44 -0.40
N SER A 58 -11.39 24.69 -1.71
CA SER A 58 -12.35 25.64 -2.27
C SER A 58 -13.81 25.33 -1.89
N ILE A 59 -14.16 24.04 -1.92
CA ILE A 59 -15.45 23.50 -1.48
C ILE A 59 -15.52 23.32 0.05
N PHE A 60 -14.62 22.54 0.64
CA PHE A 60 -14.74 22.08 2.04
C PHE A 60 -14.14 23.02 3.09
N LYS A 61 -13.52 24.13 2.66
CA LYS A 61 -12.91 25.15 3.51
C LYS A 61 -11.73 24.60 4.30
N GLN A 62 -11.64 24.90 5.59
CA GLN A 62 -10.41 24.81 6.36
C GLN A 62 -10.25 23.47 7.07
N TYR A 63 -9.05 22.89 7.01
CA TYR A 63 -8.66 21.68 7.74
C TYR A 63 -7.27 21.83 8.31
N PHE A 64 -7.15 21.55 9.61
CA PHE A 64 -5.88 21.54 10.31
C PHE A 64 -5.45 20.09 10.56
N THR A 65 -4.21 19.77 10.21
CA THR A 65 -3.60 18.47 10.49
C THR A 65 -2.30 18.67 11.26
N PHE A 66 -2.07 17.81 12.24
CA PHE A 66 -0.88 17.82 13.08
C PHE A 66 -0.20 16.46 13.04
N ARG A 67 1.13 16.47 13.11
CA ARG A 67 1.98 15.28 13.16
C ARG A 67 2.99 15.41 14.29
N LEU A 68 3.12 14.34 15.04
CA LEU A 68 4.15 14.16 16.05
C LEU A 68 4.79 12.79 15.83
N SER A 69 6.10 12.71 15.74
CA SER A 69 6.81 11.43 15.66
C SER A 69 8.06 11.49 16.51
N GLY A 70 8.28 10.46 17.32
CA GLY A 70 9.48 10.29 18.13
C GLY A 70 10.25 9.07 17.68
N MET A 71 11.58 9.17 17.76
CA MET A 71 12.50 8.05 17.64
C MET A 71 13.38 8.02 18.88
N TYR A 72 13.50 6.85 19.49
CA TYR A 72 14.42 6.58 20.60
C TYR A 72 15.32 5.40 20.24
N ARG A 73 16.63 5.65 20.22
CA ARG A 73 17.66 4.63 20.01
C ARG A 73 18.21 4.21 21.36
N PHE A 74 17.93 2.98 21.78
CA PHE A 74 18.45 2.43 23.06
C PHE A 74 19.95 2.21 22.96
N ASP A 75 20.38 1.58 21.86
CA ASP A 75 21.78 1.28 21.53
C ASP A 75 21.92 1.13 20.00
N GLU A 76 23.04 0.59 19.52
CA GLU A 76 23.27 0.35 18.08
C GLU A 76 22.35 -0.73 17.49
N THR A 77 21.71 -1.55 18.33
CA THR A 77 20.91 -2.69 17.94
C THR A 77 19.42 -2.43 18.00
N MET A 78 18.92 -1.57 18.89
CA MET A 78 17.48 -1.39 19.11
C MET A 78 17.02 0.06 18.94
N THR A 79 16.04 0.26 18.06
CA THR A 79 15.39 1.56 17.84
C THR A 79 13.88 1.42 17.95
N ILE A 80 13.25 2.28 18.75
CA ILE A 80 11.79 2.43 18.80
C ILE A 80 11.41 3.71 18.07
N ARG A 81 10.33 3.66 17.29
CA ARG A 81 9.66 4.82 16.74
C ARG A 81 8.20 4.79 17.14
N ALA A 82 7.64 5.96 17.40
CA ALA A 82 6.21 6.10 17.59
C ALA A 82 5.76 7.40 16.94
N GLY A 83 4.48 7.48 16.56
CA GLY A 83 3.95 8.69 16.00
C GLY A 83 2.44 8.76 16.00
N TYR A 84 1.98 9.99 15.96
CA TYR A 84 0.61 10.39 15.71
C TYR A 84 0.58 11.30 14.47
N SER A 85 -0.41 11.11 13.62
CA SER A 85 -0.67 12.02 12.51
C SER A 85 -2.17 12.12 12.21
N GLY A 86 -2.66 13.35 12.18
CA GLY A 86 -3.97 13.68 11.61
C GLY A 86 -3.92 13.59 10.09
N GLY A 87 -4.93 12.96 9.49
CA GLY A 87 -5.14 12.86 8.05
C GLY A 87 -6.38 13.61 7.61
N PHE A 88 -6.35 14.12 6.38
CA PHE A 88 -7.45 14.79 5.71
C PHE A 88 -7.54 14.28 4.27
N ARG A 89 -8.74 13.91 3.83
CA ARG A 89 -9.03 13.59 2.42
C ARG A 89 -10.32 14.27 2.00
N SER A 90 -10.21 15.17 1.02
CA SER A 90 -11.40 15.73 0.37
C SER A 90 -12.10 14.67 -0.49
N PRO A 91 -13.43 14.71 -0.58
CA PRO A 91 -14.18 14.01 -1.62
C PRO A 91 -13.67 14.41 -3.00
N THR A 92 -13.43 13.41 -3.84
CA THR A 92 -13.04 13.60 -5.23
C THR A 92 -14.18 14.19 -6.05
N LEU A 93 -13.86 14.85 -7.16
CA LEU A 93 -14.87 15.37 -8.09
C LEU A 93 -15.82 14.25 -8.60
N LYS A 94 -15.33 13.02 -8.73
CA LYS A 94 -16.19 11.88 -9.08
C LYS A 94 -17.16 11.51 -7.94
N GLU A 95 -16.69 11.46 -6.70
CA GLU A 95 -17.55 11.19 -5.54
C GLU A 95 -18.65 12.27 -5.38
N LEU A 96 -18.40 13.51 -5.80
CA LEU A 96 -19.36 14.62 -5.71
C LEU A 96 -20.33 14.71 -6.89
N TYR A 97 -19.85 14.54 -8.13
CA TYR A 97 -20.57 14.95 -9.33
C TYR A 97 -20.92 13.83 -10.32
N THR A 98 -20.50 12.59 -10.07
CA THR A 98 -20.87 11.46 -10.95
C THR A 98 -22.39 11.32 -11.06
N ASN A 99 -22.89 11.10 -12.26
CA ASN A 99 -24.28 10.79 -12.53
C ASN A 99 -24.34 10.04 -13.85
N TRP A 100 -24.16 8.72 -13.78
CA TRP A 100 -24.01 7.87 -14.96
C TRP A 100 -24.74 6.55 -14.81
N PHE A 101 -25.44 6.14 -15.86
CA PHE A 101 -26.10 4.84 -15.94
C PHE A 101 -25.15 3.83 -16.56
N HIS A 102 -24.85 2.75 -15.83
CA HIS A 102 -24.07 1.62 -16.32
C HIS A 102 -25.03 0.56 -16.90
N PRO A 103 -25.11 0.39 -18.23
CA PRO A 103 -26.13 -0.47 -18.85
C PRO A 103 -25.84 -1.97 -18.75
N TRP A 104 -24.59 -2.37 -18.50
CA TRP A 104 -24.19 -3.79 -18.48
C TRP A 104 -24.35 -4.42 -17.10
N GLY A 105 -24.61 -5.73 -17.05
CA GLY A 105 -24.65 -6.49 -15.78
C GLY A 105 -25.90 -6.28 -14.93
N GLY A 106 -27.04 -5.97 -15.54
CA GLY A 106 -28.32 -5.75 -14.84
C GLY A 106 -28.77 -4.29 -14.78
N GLY A 107 -27.92 -3.35 -15.16
CA GLY A 107 -28.27 -1.93 -15.21
C GLY A 107 -28.24 -1.28 -13.82
N PHE A 108 -27.34 -0.32 -13.57
CA PHE A 108 -27.37 0.43 -12.32
C PHE A 108 -26.97 1.90 -12.53
N GLN A 109 -27.53 2.78 -11.71
CA GLN A 109 -27.26 4.20 -11.73
C GLN A 109 -26.18 4.55 -10.70
N LEU A 110 -25.05 5.10 -11.13
CA LEU A 110 -24.00 5.60 -10.25
C LEU A 110 -24.20 7.10 -10.00
N MET A 111 -24.35 7.48 -8.73
CA MET A 111 -24.58 8.86 -8.30
C MET A 111 -23.53 9.34 -7.29
N GLY A 112 -22.97 10.49 -7.58
CA GLY A 112 -22.20 11.31 -6.67
C GLY A 112 -23.11 11.96 -5.63
N ASN A 113 -22.49 12.64 -4.68
CA ASN A 113 -23.19 13.29 -3.60
C ASN A 113 -22.47 14.58 -3.20
N LYS A 114 -23.03 15.73 -3.60
CA LYS A 114 -22.47 17.05 -3.26
C LYS A 114 -22.49 17.37 -1.76
N ASN A 115 -23.25 16.60 -0.97
CA ASN A 115 -23.36 16.77 0.48
C ASN A 115 -22.34 15.93 1.27
N LEU A 116 -21.35 15.33 0.59
CA LEU A 116 -20.30 14.59 1.28
C LEU A 116 -19.47 15.52 2.17
N ARG A 117 -19.14 15.02 3.36
CA ARG A 117 -18.12 15.60 4.22
C ARG A 117 -16.76 14.98 3.88
N PRO A 118 -15.66 15.71 4.10
CA PRO A 118 -14.33 15.11 4.02
C PRO A 118 -14.06 14.06 5.06
N GLU A 119 -13.20 13.11 4.69
CA GLU A 119 -12.70 12.12 5.62
C GLU A 119 -11.58 12.73 6.46
N THR A 120 -11.62 12.46 7.76
CA THR A 120 -10.54 12.80 8.68
C THR A 120 -10.08 11.54 9.38
N SER A 121 -8.79 11.44 9.69
CA SER A 121 -8.25 10.27 10.38
C SER A 121 -7.27 10.62 11.48
N ASP A 122 -7.37 9.90 12.59
CA ASP A 122 -6.37 9.89 13.65
C ASP A 122 -5.53 8.62 13.49
N ASN A 123 -4.26 8.78 13.13
CA ASN A 123 -3.38 7.65 12.83
C ASN A 123 -2.28 7.57 13.88
N PHE A 124 -2.15 6.42 14.53
CA PHE A 124 -1.14 6.09 15.51
C PHE A 124 -0.26 4.98 14.96
N ASN A 125 1.06 5.12 15.10
CA ASN A 125 2.01 4.10 14.70
C ASN A 125 3.05 3.88 15.80
N ILE A 126 3.49 2.64 15.93
CA ILE A 126 4.62 2.24 16.75
C ILE A 126 5.45 1.22 15.97
N SER A 127 6.76 1.36 15.99
CA SER A 127 7.68 0.37 15.45
C SER A 127 8.85 0.11 16.39
N ILE A 128 9.33 -1.12 16.34
CA ILE A 128 10.52 -1.56 17.05
C ILE A 128 11.40 -2.27 16.04
N ASP A 129 12.61 -1.77 15.86
CA ASP A 129 13.61 -2.30 14.96
C ASP A 129 14.78 -2.85 15.77
N PHE A 130 15.12 -4.12 15.53
CA PHE A 130 16.33 -4.77 16.03
C PHE A 130 17.29 -5.05 14.87
N ASN A 131 18.52 -4.55 14.96
CA ASN A 131 19.57 -4.69 13.97
C ASN A 131 20.75 -5.44 14.60
N PHE A 132 20.73 -6.75 14.49
CA PHE A 132 21.86 -7.61 14.85
C PHE A 132 22.69 -7.92 13.60
N LYS A 133 23.96 -8.27 13.81
CA LYS A 133 24.95 -8.55 12.74
C LYS A 133 24.43 -9.43 11.58
N LYS A 134 23.63 -10.46 11.89
CA LYS A 134 23.05 -11.39 10.91
C LYS A 134 21.53 -11.31 10.81
N LEU A 135 20.85 -10.60 11.70
CA LEU A 135 19.40 -10.64 11.82
C LEU A 135 18.85 -9.24 11.99
N ASN A 136 17.97 -8.83 11.08
CA ASN A 136 17.15 -7.64 11.27
C ASN A 136 15.73 -8.08 11.57
N LEU A 137 15.16 -7.60 12.66
CA LEU A 137 13.75 -7.81 13.02
C LEU A 137 13.07 -6.46 13.09
N THR A 138 11.90 -6.33 12.48
CA THR A 138 11.10 -5.12 12.54
C THR A 138 9.68 -5.52 12.91
N PHE A 139 9.18 -4.94 14.01
CA PHE A 139 7.79 -5.02 14.43
C PHE A 139 7.15 -3.65 14.22
N ILE A 140 5.97 -3.59 13.59
CA ILE A 140 5.23 -2.36 13.34
C ILE A 140 3.77 -2.61 13.67
N THR A 141 3.14 -1.71 14.42
CA THR A 141 1.69 -1.67 14.59
C THR A 141 1.19 -0.27 14.25
N GLN A 142 0.09 -0.23 13.49
CA GLN A 142 -0.58 0.98 13.05
C GLN A 142 -2.06 0.86 13.39
N TYR A 143 -2.61 1.92 13.97
CA TYR A 143 -4.03 2.05 14.25
C TYR A 143 -4.54 3.35 13.64
N SER A 144 -5.59 3.28 12.83
CA SER A 144 -6.19 4.44 12.15
C SER A 144 -7.67 4.51 12.46
N LYS A 145 -8.10 5.61 13.06
CA LYS A 145 -9.52 5.89 13.31
C LYS A 145 -10.01 6.88 12.27
N ILE A 146 -10.77 6.39 11.29
CA ILE A 146 -11.26 7.17 10.15
C ILE A 146 -12.69 7.62 10.44
N LYS A 147 -12.94 8.92 10.39
CA LYS A 147 -14.25 9.53 10.52
C LYS A 147 -14.79 9.93 9.15
N ASP A 148 -16.10 9.82 8.98
CA ASP A 148 -16.82 10.21 7.76
C ASP A 148 -16.33 9.47 6.49
N LYS A 149 -15.84 8.23 6.62
CA LYS A 149 -15.38 7.40 5.49
C LYS A 149 -16.44 7.38 4.38
N ILE A 150 -16.03 7.74 3.17
CA ILE A 150 -16.83 7.79 1.96
C ILE A 150 -16.76 6.43 1.30
N ASN A 151 -17.93 5.86 1.02
CA ASN A 151 -18.03 4.64 0.24
C ASN A 151 -19.32 4.64 -0.58
N LEU A 152 -19.44 3.69 -1.50
CA LEU A 152 -20.66 3.46 -2.26
C LEU A 152 -21.67 2.66 -1.42
N ARG A 153 -22.90 3.18 -1.37
CA ARG A 153 -24.05 2.49 -0.79
C ARG A 153 -25.08 2.23 -1.88
N GLY A 154 -25.63 1.01 -1.92
CA GLY A 154 -26.80 0.70 -2.74
C GLY A 154 -28.08 1.24 -2.11
N ASN A 155 -28.89 1.93 -2.90
CA ASN A 155 -30.23 2.40 -2.54
C ASN A 155 -31.30 1.59 -3.26
N ILE A 156 -32.57 1.79 -2.88
CA ILE A 156 -33.74 1.23 -3.55
C ILE A 156 -33.77 1.72 -5.02
N GLY A 157 -33.92 0.78 -5.98
CA GLY A 157 -34.01 1.08 -7.41
C GLY A 157 -32.67 1.14 -8.15
N ASP A 158 -31.79 0.15 -7.93
CA ASP A 158 -30.52 -0.05 -8.64
C ASP A 158 -29.59 1.16 -8.70
N THR A 159 -29.66 2.02 -7.67
CA THR A 159 -28.85 3.24 -7.60
C THR A 159 -27.74 3.07 -6.57
N LEU A 160 -26.48 3.18 -7.00
CA LEU A 160 -25.31 3.27 -6.13
C LEU A 160 -24.97 4.73 -5.88
N ARG A 161 -24.95 5.15 -4.61
CA ARG A 161 -24.65 6.53 -4.24
C ARG A 161 -23.47 6.62 -3.27
N HIS A 162 -22.59 7.60 -3.47
CA HIS A 162 -21.55 7.92 -2.51
C HIS A 162 -22.13 8.54 -1.23
N VAL A 163 -21.78 8.00 -0.07
CA VAL A 163 -22.23 8.47 1.24
C VAL A 163 -21.09 8.44 2.25
N ASN A 164 -21.14 9.35 3.24
CA ASN A 164 -20.32 9.21 4.44
C ASN A 164 -20.96 8.15 5.35
N PHE A 165 -20.20 7.13 5.72
CA PHE A 165 -20.67 6.09 6.61
C PHE A 165 -20.88 6.59 8.03
N HIS A 166 -21.86 6.00 8.70
CA HIS A 166 -22.14 6.29 10.09
C HIS A 166 -21.07 5.65 10.99
N GLY A 167 -20.65 6.40 12.02
CA GLY A 167 -19.63 5.97 12.97
C GLY A 167 -18.21 6.07 12.43
N ASN A 168 -17.25 5.66 13.25
CA ASN A 168 -15.85 5.61 12.87
C ASN A 168 -15.53 4.26 12.20
N THR A 169 -14.53 4.27 11.33
CA THR A 169 -13.90 3.06 10.80
C THR A 169 -12.54 2.92 11.44
N ASP A 170 -12.43 1.95 12.33
CA ASP A 170 -11.19 1.60 13.01
C ASP A 170 -10.41 0.58 12.17
N VAL A 171 -9.16 0.89 11.85
CA VAL A 171 -8.25 0.01 11.11
C VAL A 171 -7.06 -0.31 12.00
N LEU A 172 -6.79 -1.59 12.23
CA LEU A 172 -5.59 -2.08 12.92
C LEU A 172 -4.74 -2.88 11.93
N SER A 173 -3.46 -2.55 11.83
CA SER A 173 -2.49 -3.35 11.09
C SER A 173 -1.26 -3.60 11.93
N SER A 174 -0.81 -4.84 12.00
CA SER A 174 0.44 -5.21 12.68
C SER A 174 1.28 -6.07 11.78
N GLU A 175 2.56 -5.79 11.66
CA GLU A 175 3.51 -6.54 10.85
C GLU A 175 4.76 -6.89 11.66
N VAL A 176 5.19 -8.14 11.55
CA VAL A 176 6.53 -8.55 11.96
C VAL A 176 7.29 -9.01 10.72
N SER A 177 8.50 -8.49 10.52
CA SER A 177 9.37 -8.89 9.44
C SER A 177 10.77 -9.24 9.95
N ALA A 178 11.40 -10.18 9.27
CA ALA A 178 12.72 -10.69 9.62
C ALA A 178 13.58 -10.82 8.35
N ILE A 179 14.82 -10.35 8.42
CA ILE A 179 15.86 -10.57 7.41
C ILE A 179 17.04 -11.24 8.08
N TYR A 180 17.24 -12.52 7.78
CA TYR A 180 18.34 -13.33 8.28
C TYR A 180 19.40 -13.58 7.20
N LYS A 181 20.62 -13.09 7.44
CA LYS A 181 21.80 -13.25 6.59
C LYS A 181 22.67 -14.37 7.16
N LEU A 182 22.47 -15.61 6.70
CA LEU A 182 23.21 -16.77 7.18
C LEU A 182 24.73 -16.62 6.91
N ASN A 183 25.07 -16.21 5.68
CA ASN A 183 26.40 -15.86 5.21
C ASN A 183 26.31 -14.84 4.06
N LYS A 184 27.41 -14.58 3.33
CA LYS A 184 27.45 -13.61 2.22
C LYS A 184 26.55 -13.99 1.02
N ASN A 185 26.15 -15.25 0.91
CA ASN A 185 25.45 -15.80 -0.24
C ASN A 185 23.99 -16.14 0.07
N PHE A 186 23.67 -16.52 1.30
CA PHE A 186 22.34 -16.97 1.71
C PHE A 186 21.62 -15.93 2.55
N HIS A 187 20.46 -15.48 2.05
CA HIS A 187 19.57 -14.56 2.74
C HIS A 187 18.16 -15.14 2.83
N PHE A 188 17.56 -15.04 4.00
CA PHE A 188 16.17 -15.40 4.24
C PHE A 188 15.41 -14.15 4.67
N LYS A 189 14.21 -13.98 4.11
CA LYS A 189 13.29 -12.90 4.46
C LYS A 189 11.94 -13.52 4.75
N GLY A 190 11.32 -13.09 5.82
CA GLY A 190 9.95 -13.49 6.15
C GLY A 190 9.19 -12.31 6.71
N SER A 191 7.91 -12.22 6.42
CA SER A 191 7.02 -11.30 7.12
C SER A 191 5.66 -11.91 7.37
N TYR A 192 5.04 -11.47 8.45
CA TYR A 192 3.66 -11.77 8.80
C TYR A 192 2.94 -10.46 9.08
N SER A 193 1.87 -10.19 8.34
CA SER A 193 1.02 -9.03 8.55
C SER A 193 -0.39 -9.45 8.95
N TYR A 194 -0.88 -8.87 10.04
CA TYR A 194 -2.26 -8.91 10.48
C TYR A 194 -2.97 -7.60 10.13
N TYR A 195 -4.21 -7.68 9.66
CA TYR A 195 -5.04 -6.55 9.30
C TYR A 195 -6.48 -6.78 9.77
N ASP A 196 -7.05 -5.79 10.44
CA ASP A 196 -8.44 -5.78 10.87
C ASP A 196 -9.08 -4.42 10.61
N ILE A 197 -10.33 -4.43 10.16
CA ILE A 197 -11.16 -3.22 9.96
C ILE A 197 -12.58 -3.42 10.52
N GLY A 198 -12.74 -4.38 11.44
CA GLY A 198 -14.05 -4.86 11.87
C GLY A 198 -14.93 -5.33 10.71
N LYS A 199 -16.24 -5.11 10.84
CA LYS A 199 -17.25 -5.53 9.85
C LYS A 199 -17.47 -4.49 8.75
N ARG A 200 -16.40 -3.85 8.28
CA ARG A 200 -16.44 -2.97 7.12
C ARG A 200 -15.91 -3.71 5.91
N ARG A 201 -16.44 -3.37 4.73
CA ARG A 201 -15.97 -3.87 3.45
C ARG A 201 -14.50 -3.52 3.29
N SER A 202 -13.69 -4.54 3.06
CA SER A 202 -12.26 -4.41 2.85
C SER A 202 -11.78 -5.54 1.95
N GLU A 203 -10.93 -5.20 0.99
CA GLU A 203 -10.32 -6.16 0.07
C GLU A 203 -9.10 -6.85 0.72
N ASN A 204 -8.54 -6.22 1.76
CA ASN A 204 -7.39 -6.74 2.48
C ASN A 204 -7.78 -8.00 3.26
N ARG A 205 -6.90 -9.00 3.19
CA ARG A 205 -7.07 -10.28 3.89
C ARG A 205 -6.45 -10.18 5.28
N PRO A 206 -7.10 -10.76 6.32
CA PRO A 206 -6.66 -10.58 7.70
C PRO A 206 -5.24 -11.04 7.99
N HIS A 207 -4.79 -12.16 7.41
CA HIS A 207 -3.42 -12.63 7.59
C HIS A 207 -2.72 -12.83 6.25
N THR A 208 -1.53 -12.25 6.13
CA THR A 208 -0.63 -12.46 4.99
C THR A 208 0.72 -12.92 5.53
N LEU A 209 1.24 -14.03 5.01
CA LEU A 209 2.63 -14.43 5.21
C LEU A 209 3.40 -14.24 3.91
N THR A 210 4.61 -13.71 4.01
CA THR A 210 5.58 -13.71 2.91
C THR A 210 6.84 -14.43 3.35
N PHE A 211 7.43 -15.16 2.42
CA PHE A 211 8.69 -15.85 2.60
C PHE A 211 9.57 -15.68 1.36
N LYS A 212 10.86 -15.52 1.56
CA LYS A 212 11.85 -15.45 0.48
C LYS A 212 13.17 -16.05 0.92
N ALA A 213 13.67 -17.03 0.17
CA ALA A 213 15.02 -17.56 0.30
C ALA A 213 15.81 -17.16 -0.95
N GLU A 214 16.98 -16.55 -0.74
CA GLU A 214 17.87 -16.07 -1.79
C GLU A 214 19.24 -16.72 -1.62
N TYR A 215 19.71 -17.42 -2.64
CA TYR A 215 21.10 -17.81 -2.83
C TYR A 215 21.70 -16.94 -3.93
N ILE A 216 22.65 -16.08 -3.58
CA ILE A 216 23.35 -15.19 -4.49
C ILE A 216 24.83 -15.58 -4.45
N PRO A 217 25.33 -16.33 -5.46
CA PRO A 217 26.73 -16.73 -5.49
C PRO A 217 27.64 -15.50 -5.67
N SER A 218 28.80 -15.53 -5.02
CA SER A 218 29.86 -14.53 -5.24
C SER A 218 30.57 -14.69 -6.59
N ALA A 219 30.36 -15.82 -7.28
CA ALA A 219 30.95 -16.10 -8.58
C ALA A 219 30.46 -15.12 -9.66
N LYS A 220 31.37 -14.73 -10.56
CA LYS A 220 31.10 -13.72 -11.59
C LYS A 220 30.21 -14.24 -12.72
N TYR A 221 30.36 -15.52 -13.11
CA TYR A 221 29.69 -16.12 -14.27
C TYR A 221 29.19 -17.54 -14.00
N TYR A 222 28.20 -17.95 -14.80
CA TYR A 222 27.62 -19.31 -14.93
C TYR A 222 26.86 -19.85 -13.74
N ILE A 223 27.26 -19.57 -12.49
CA ILE A 223 26.53 -20.00 -11.30
C ILE A 223 25.27 -19.14 -11.13
N PRO A 224 24.05 -19.71 -11.24
CA PRO A 224 22.83 -18.95 -11.11
C PRO A 224 22.59 -18.53 -9.65
N SER A 225 22.10 -17.32 -9.45
CA SER A 225 21.38 -16.99 -8.22
C SER A 225 20.03 -17.70 -8.22
N ILE A 226 19.64 -18.24 -7.08
CA ILE A 226 18.39 -18.96 -6.88
C ILE A 226 17.54 -18.16 -5.91
N ILE A 227 16.32 -17.82 -6.30
CA ILE A 227 15.36 -17.12 -5.46
C ILE A 227 14.07 -17.94 -5.42
N ILE A 228 13.68 -18.35 -4.23
CA ILE A 228 12.36 -18.93 -3.98
C ILE A 228 11.58 -17.92 -3.15
N SER A 229 10.36 -17.60 -3.58
CA SER A 229 9.47 -16.72 -2.82
C SER A 229 8.07 -17.31 -2.74
N GLY A 230 7.44 -17.15 -1.59
CA GLY A 230 6.09 -17.60 -1.31
C GLY A 230 5.28 -16.46 -0.69
N LYS A 231 4.02 -16.35 -1.08
CA LYS A 231 3.03 -15.49 -0.43
C LYS A 231 1.82 -16.34 -0.08
N TYR A 232 1.47 -16.40 1.19
CA TYR A 232 0.25 -17.01 1.68
C TYR A 232 -0.73 -15.92 2.10
N LEU A 233 -1.99 -16.12 1.74
CA LEU A 233 -3.10 -15.22 2.02
C LEU A 233 -4.20 -16.02 2.71
N SER A 234 -4.63 -15.57 3.89
CA SER A 234 -5.67 -16.25 4.66
C SER A 234 -7.03 -16.19 3.98
N GLN A 235 -7.98 -16.94 4.51
CA GLN A 235 -9.39 -16.74 4.23
C GLN A 235 -9.76 -15.29 4.55
N THR A 236 -10.67 -14.72 3.76
CA THR A 236 -11.26 -13.41 4.07
C THR A 236 -12.78 -13.46 3.93
N LYS A 237 -13.46 -12.62 4.70
CA LYS A 237 -14.90 -12.40 4.64
C LYS A 237 -15.11 -10.95 4.20
N ILE A 238 -15.70 -10.77 3.03
CA ILE A 238 -16.06 -9.46 2.53
C ILE A 238 -17.45 -9.15 3.05
N TYR A 239 -17.54 -8.27 4.03
CA TYR A 239 -18.81 -7.79 4.57
C TYR A 239 -19.46 -6.80 3.62
N ASP A 240 -20.78 -6.85 3.55
CA ASP A 240 -21.56 -5.75 3.04
C ASP A 240 -21.69 -4.69 4.15
N ASP A 241 -21.52 -3.42 3.80
CA ASP A 241 -21.22 -2.37 4.77
C ASP A 241 -22.40 -2.00 5.69
N ASP A 242 -23.61 -2.39 5.30
CA ASP A 242 -24.86 -2.13 6.03
C ASP A 242 -25.64 -3.42 6.40
N SER A 243 -25.04 -4.60 6.21
CA SER A 243 -25.63 -5.87 6.63
C SER A 243 -24.60 -6.80 7.27
N SER A 244 -25.06 -7.77 8.05
CA SER A 244 -24.17 -8.83 8.57
C SER A 244 -23.85 -9.91 7.53
N SER A 245 -24.29 -9.71 6.29
CA SER A 245 -24.01 -10.65 5.20
C SER A 245 -22.55 -10.53 4.76
N PHE A 246 -21.96 -11.66 4.39
CA PHE A 246 -20.59 -11.70 3.93
C PHE A 246 -20.39 -12.76 2.84
N VAL A 247 -19.46 -12.48 1.94
CA VAL A 247 -18.96 -13.48 0.99
C VAL A 247 -17.58 -13.94 1.46
N SER A 248 -17.42 -15.25 1.62
CA SER A 248 -16.16 -15.85 2.06
C SER A 248 -15.30 -16.26 0.86
N TYR A 249 -14.02 -15.91 0.90
CA TYR A 249 -13.02 -16.34 -0.07
C TYR A 249 -11.98 -17.22 0.60
N ALA A 250 -11.71 -18.40 0.03
CA ALA A 250 -10.76 -19.38 0.55
C ALA A 250 -9.33 -18.82 0.67
N PRO A 251 -8.52 -19.36 1.61
CA PRO A 251 -7.09 -19.06 1.66
C PRO A 251 -6.37 -19.64 0.45
N TYR A 252 -5.22 -19.06 0.10
CA TYR A 252 -4.37 -19.60 -0.96
C TYR A 252 -2.92 -19.18 -0.79
N SER A 253 -2.03 -19.84 -1.54
CA SER A 253 -0.63 -19.42 -1.62
C SER A 253 -0.11 -19.45 -3.03
N ILE A 254 0.80 -18.53 -3.34
CA ILE A 254 1.48 -18.43 -4.63
C ILE A 254 2.97 -18.47 -4.36
N TRP A 255 3.64 -19.39 -5.05
CA TRP A 255 5.08 -19.62 -4.92
C TRP A 255 5.77 -19.39 -6.26
N ARG A 256 6.97 -18.83 -6.23
CA ARG A 256 7.74 -18.49 -7.42
C ARG A 256 9.19 -18.92 -7.24
N LEU A 257 9.76 -19.49 -8.30
CA LEU A 257 11.18 -19.83 -8.40
C LEU A 257 11.78 -18.97 -9.51
N GLN A 258 12.88 -18.31 -9.23
CA GLN A 258 13.64 -17.53 -10.18
C GLN A 258 15.11 -17.95 -10.14
N LEU A 259 15.67 -18.18 -11.32
CA LEU A 259 17.07 -18.46 -11.57
C LEU A 259 17.64 -17.32 -12.41
N ALA A 260 18.78 -16.77 -12.03
CA ALA A 260 19.46 -15.75 -12.84
C ALA A 260 20.96 -16.03 -12.90
N SER A 261 21.50 -16.26 -14.09
CA SER A 261 22.91 -16.51 -14.32
C SER A 261 23.54 -15.37 -15.11
N LYS A 262 24.67 -14.86 -14.62
CA LYS A 262 25.48 -13.90 -15.35
C LYS A 262 26.30 -14.63 -16.39
N LEU A 263 26.29 -14.13 -17.61
CA LEU A 263 27.04 -14.65 -18.74
C LEU A 263 28.10 -13.62 -19.17
N PRO A 264 29.11 -14.02 -19.95
CA PRO A 264 30.09 -13.10 -20.54
C PRO A 264 29.43 -12.00 -21.39
N LEU A 265 30.22 -10.99 -21.77
CA LEU A 265 29.77 -9.88 -22.64
C LEU A 265 28.61 -9.04 -22.07
N GLY A 266 28.43 -9.06 -20.74
CA GLY A 266 27.38 -8.29 -20.06
C GLY A 266 25.98 -8.89 -20.18
N PHE A 267 25.86 -10.14 -20.63
CA PHE A 267 24.59 -10.85 -20.66
C PHE A 267 24.18 -11.37 -19.28
N THR A 268 22.88 -11.44 -19.03
CA THR A 268 22.29 -12.10 -17.86
C THR A 268 21.06 -12.85 -18.32
N LEU A 269 21.12 -14.18 -18.19
CA LEU A 269 20.00 -15.06 -18.50
C LEU A 269 19.18 -15.26 -17.22
N THR A 270 17.88 -14.98 -17.29
CA THR A 270 16.93 -15.18 -16.20
C THR A 270 15.85 -16.13 -16.65
N GLY A 271 15.55 -17.15 -15.87
CA GLY A 271 14.44 -18.05 -16.08
C GLY A 271 13.67 -18.26 -14.79
N GLY A 272 12.40 -18.61 -14.88
CA GLY A 272 11.64 -18.87 -13.67
C GLY A 272 10.29 -19.51 -13.90
N ILE A 273 9.71 -19.95 -12.79
CA ILE A 273 8.38 -20.54 -12.69
C ILE A 273 7.59 -19.64 -11.75
N ASN A 274 6.53 -19.03 -12.26
CA ASN A 274 5.53 -18.37 -11.43
C ASN A 274 4.47 -19.40 -11.05
N ASN A 275 3.95 -19.28 -9.83
CA ASN A 275 2.90 -20.12 -9.30
C ASN A 275 3.25 -21.63 -9.43
N ILE A 276 4.34 -22.03 -8.74
CA ILE A 276 4.90 -23.39 -8.81
C ILE A 276 3.82 -24.45 -8.57
N PHE A 277 2.89 -24.21 -7.66
CA PHE A 277 1.80 -25.14 -7.33
C PHE A 277 0.58 -25.02 -8.24
N GLY A 278 0.56 -24.07 -9.18
CA GLY A 278 -0.50 -23.92 -10.16
C GLY A 278 -1.85 -23.52 -9.56
N TYR A 279 -1.86 -22.75 -8.47
CA TYR A 279 -3.11 -22.30 -7.85
C TYR A 279 -3.92 -21.41 -8.80
N THR A 280 -5.18 -21.77 -9.02
CA THR A 280 -6.17 -20.94 -9.70
C THR A 280 -7.35 -20.75 -8.76
N ALA A 281 -8.00 -19.58 -8.81
CA ALA A 281 -9.19 -19.35 -8.01
C ALA A 281 -10.41 -20.03 -8.66
N ASP A 282 -11.18 -20.80 -7.88
CA ASP A 282 -12.40 -21.48 -8.36
C ASP A 282 -13.45 -20.49 -8.91
N LYS A 283 -13.48 -19.28 -8.36
CA LYS A 283 -14.33 -18.18 -8.80
C LYS A 283 -13.47 -16.96 -9.07
N VAL A 284 -13.42 -16.53 -10.33
CA VAL A 284 -12.79 -15.27 -10.71
C VAL A 284 -13.77 -14.13 -10.44
N GLY A 285 -13.38 -13.18 -9.58
CA GLY A 285 -14.14 -11.99 -9.26
C GLY A 285 -13.24 -10.90 -8.67
N PHE A 286 -13.82 -9.78 -8.26
CA PHE A 286 -13.06 -8.62 -7.77
C PHE A 286 -12.11 -8.93 -6.59
N TYR A 287 -12.39 -9.98 -5.81
CA TYR A 287 -11.64 -10.33 -4.58
C TYR A 287 -10.94 -11.69 -4.62
N SER A 288 -10.88 -12.31 -5.80
CA SER A 288 -10.15 -13.56 -6.03
C SER A 288 -8.77 -13.30 -6.59
N SER A 289 -7.92 -14.34 -6.61
CA SER A 289 -6.74 -14.32 -7.45
C SER A 289 -7.15 -14.20 -8.93
N VAL A 290 -6.44 -13.37 -9.69
CA VAL A 290 -6.51 -13.31 -11.16
C VAL A 290 -5.36 -14.09 -11.82
N ASP A 291 -4.61 -14.85 -11.01
CA ASP A 291 -3.51 -15.69 -11.49
C ASP A 291 -4.06 -16.83 -12.38
N ILE A 292 -3.49 -16.95 -13.58
CA ILE A 292 -3.90 -17.92 -14.60
C ILE A 292 -3.30 -19.31 -14.39
N GLY A 293 -2.61 -19.53 -13.26
CA GLY A 293 -1.97 -20.80 -12.93
C GLY A 293 -0.46 -20.77 -13.17
N ARG A 294 0.14 -21.95 -13.33
CA ARG A 294 1.60 -22.09 -13.49
C ARG A 294 2.05 -21.47 -14.81
N THR A 295 2.97 -20.51 -14.75
CA THR A 295 3.57 -19.90 -15.95
C THR A 295 5.09 -19.96 -15.89
N PHE A 296 5.72 -20.10 -17.05
CA PHE A 296 7.17 -20.13 -17.21
C PHE A 296 7.61 -18.89 -17.96
N TYR A 297 8.79 -18.37 -17.64
CA TYR A 297 9.38 -17.28 -18.39
C TYR A 297 10.87 -17.47 -18.56
N LEU A 298 11.39 -16.94 -19.66
CA LEU A 298 12.80 -16.84 -19.96
C LEU A 298 13.07 -15.42 -20.46
N GLY A 299 14.12 -14.79 -19.95
CA GLY A 299 14.50 -13.44 -20.30
C GLY A 299 16.01 -13.33 -20.42
N LEU A 300 16.46 -12.61 -21.44
CA LEU A 300 17.87 -12.26 -21.64
C LEU A 300 18.02 -10.75 -21.49
N LYS A 301 18.90 -10.32 -20.58
CA LYS A 301 19.27 -8.92 -20.42
C LYS A 301 20.71 -8.72 -20.89
N TRP A 302 20.94 -7.69 -21.69
CA TRP A 302 22.28 -7.28 -22.10
C TRP A 302 22.58 -5.87 -21.56
N ASN A 303 23.67 -5.74 -20.79
CA ASN A 303 24.17 -4.44 -20.35
C ASN A 303 25.38 -4.03 -21.19
N PHE A 304 25.13 -3.25 -22.24
CA PHE A 304 26.15 -2.74 -23.17
C PHE A 304 27.21 -1.84 -22.51
N ASN A 305 26.85 -1.06 -21.50
CA ASN A 305 27.74 -0.05 -20.90
C ASN A 305 28.58 -0.56 -19.72
N LYS A 306 28.63 -1.87 -19.50
CA LYS A 306 29.52 -2.41 -18.48
C LYS A 306 30.93 -2.40 -19.09
N LYS A 307 31.67 -1.30 -18.90
CA LYS A 307 33.12 -1.30 -19.08
C LYS A 307 33.62 -2.58 -18.43
N VAL A 308 34.30 -3.40 -19.23
CA VAL A 308 35.07 -4.54 -18.74
C VAL A 308 35.93 -3.95 -17.63
N GLN A 309 35.60 -4.24 -16.37
CA GLN A 309 36.54 -3.97 -15.29
C GLN A 309 37.71 -4.88 -15.62
N ASP A 310 38.76 -4.24 -16.11
CA ASP A 310 39.99 -4.85 -16.53
C ASP A 310 40.45 -5.87 -15.49
N THR A 311 40.94 -6.97 -16.04
CA THR A 311 41.89 -7.86 -15.45
C THR A 311 43.03 -7.08 -14.81
N ASP A 312 43.02 -6.95 -13.48
CA ASP A 312 44.26 -6.78 -12.73
C ASP A 312 44.61 -8.14 -12.12
N TYR A 313 45.41 -8.87 -12.89
CA TYR A 313 46.40 -9.78 -12.34
C TYR A 313 47.50 -8.92 -11.70
N ASN A 314 47.64 -9.04 -10.38
CA ASN A 314 48.92 -9.16 -9.66
C ASN A 314 48.63 -9.49 -8.19
#